data_AF-A0A528HCN1-F1
#
_entry.id   AF-A0A528HCN1-F1
#
_cell.length_a   1.000
_cell.length_b   1.000
_cell.length_c   1.000
_cell.angle_alpha   90.00
_cell.angle_beta   90.00
_cell.angle_gamma   90.00
#
_symmetry.space_group_name_H-M   'P 1'
#
loop_
_entity.id
_entity.type
_entity.pdbx_description
1 polymer ?
#
loop_
_entity_poly.entity_id
_entity_poly.type
_entity_poly.pdbx_seq_one_letter_code
_entity_poly.pdbx_strand_id
1 'polypeptide(L)'
;FGEGPRESPQHGFRSFAEAEEGQKVRLRAESFADHYSQARQFFNSQTAPEQRHIAMALSFELSKVETTVIRERMVAHLLNIDEGLAETVADKLGMKQLPKPADAAVAPRDDLEPSPALSIIRNGPDSFAGRKVGVLVSPGADAALLKNLQAAIEKEGAVMEVIAPKVGGVE
;
A
#
# COMPACT_ATOMS: atom_id res chain seq x y z
N PHE A 1 -26.27 -50.90 -1.74
CA PHE A 1 -25.01 -50.53 -2.42
C PHE A 1 -25.36 -49.84 -3.74
N GLY A 2 -25.16 -48.52 -3.89
CA GLY A 2 -25.38 -47.86 -5.19
C GLY A 2 -25.88 -46.40 -5.21
N GLU A 3 -26.24 -45.78 -4.09
CA GLU A 3 -26.85 -44.44 -4.05
C GLU A 3 -25.88 -43.36 -3.52
N GLY A 4 -24.81 -43.07 -4.26
CA GLY A 4 -23.90 -41.96 -3.96
C GLY A 4 -23.53 -41.20 -5.23
N PRO A 5 -23.18 -39.89 -5.13
CA PRO A 5 -22.70 -39.14 -6.29
C PRO A 5 -21.52 -39.87 -6.94
N ARG A 6 -21.60 -40.09 -8.25
CA ARG A 6 -20.53 -40.69 -9.05
C ARG A 6 -19.81 -39.60 -9.83
N GLU A 7 -18.50 -39.78 -10.02
CA GLU A 7 -17.75 -38.95 -10.96
C GLU A 7 -18.38 -39.04 -12.35
N SER A 8 -18.50 -37.91 -13.04
CA SER A 8 -18.91 -37.89 -14.44
C SER A 8 -17.67 -38.07 -15.31
N PRO A 9 -17.52 -39.16 -16.08
CA PRO A 9 -16.33 -39.34 -16.91
C PRO A 9 -16.20 -38.28 -18.02
N GLN A 10 -17.32 -37.67 -18.42
CA GLN A 10 -17.40 -36.68 -19.51
C GLN A 10 -17.30 -35.23 -19.00
N HIS A 11 -17.80 -34.95 -17.80
CA HIS A 11 -17.89 -33.58 -17.25
C HIS A 11 -17.23 -33.42 -15.88
N GLY A 12 -16.63 -34.47 -15.35
CA GLY A 12 -15.87 -34.44 -14.10
C GLY A 12 -14.63 -33.57 -14.25
N PHE A 13 -14.22 -32.95 -13.15
CA PHE A 13 -12.99 -32.16 -13.08
C PHE A 13 -11.80 -33.01 -13.56
N ARG A 14 -10.94 -32.42 -14.38
CA ARG A 14 -9.68 -33.01 -14.81
C ARG A 14 -8.56 -32.02 -14.56
N SER A 15 -7.53 -32.47 -13.86
CA SER A 15 -6.30 -31.70 -13.73
C SER A 15 -5.65 -31.51 -15.10
N PHE A 16 -5.02 -30.36 -15.28
CA PHE A 16 -4.16 -30.12 -16.45
C PHE A 16 -2.97 -31.09 -16.43
N ALA A 17 -2.63 -31.65 -17.59
CA ALA A 17 -1.53 -32.61 -17.73
C ALA A 17 -0.19 -31.87 -17.82
N GLU A 18 0.23 -31.27 -16.70
CA GLU A 18 1.52 -30.59 -16.59
C GLU A 18 2.68 -31.60 -16.63
N ALA A 19 3.75 -31.26 -17.35
CA ALA A 19 4.97 -32.05 -17.36
C ALA A 19 5.82 -31.67 -16.15
N GLU A 20 5.95 -32.58 -15.18
CA GLU A 20 6.76 -32.39 -13.99
C GLU A 20 8.06 -33.22 -14.08
N GLU A 21 9.20 -32.54 -13.98
CA GLU A 21 10.52 -33.17 -13.92
C GLU A 21 11.34 -32.57 -12.76
N GLY A 22 12.07 -33.41 -12.02
CA GLY A 22 12.94 -32.95 -10.95
C GLY A 22 13.21 -34.00 -9.87
N GLN A 23 14.13 -33.67 -8.96
CA GLN A 23 14.44 -34.51 -7.80
C GLN A 23 13.56 -34.15 -6.60
N LYS A 24 13.33 -35.10 -5.70
CA LYS A 24 12.66 -34.83 -4.41
C LYS A 24 13.66 -34.18 -3.45
N VAL A 25 13.65 -32.86 -3.40
CA VAL A 25 14.61 -32.05 -2.64
C VAL A 25 13.92 -30.95 -1.85
N ARG A 26 14.60 -30.44 -0.82
CA ARG A 26 14.21 -29.21 -0.12
C ARG A 26 15.16 -28.10 -0.56
N LEU A 27 14.80 -27.39 -1.62
CA LEU A 27 15.57 -26.26 -2.13
C LEU A 27 14.68 -25.06 -2.43
N ARG A 28 15.27 -23.87 -2.40
CA ARG A 28 14.68 -22.64 -2.96
C ARG A 28 15.28 -22.47 -4.36
N ALA A 29 14.44 -22.32 -5.38
CA ALA A 29 14.93 -22.07 -6.73
C ALA A 29 15.70 -20.74 -6.78
N GLU A 30 16.82 -20.72 -7.51
CA GLU A 30 17.65 -19.51 -7.65
C GLU A 30 16.89 -18.36 -8.31
N SER A 31 15.92 -18.66 -9.17
CA SER A 31 15.02 -17.67 -9.77
C SER A 31 14.18 -16.89 -8.75
N PHE A 32 14.09 -17.35 -7.49
CA PHE A 32 13.38 -16.68 -6.40
C PHE A 32 14.32 -15.83 -5.54
N ALA A 33 15.62 -15.75 -5.86
CA ALA A 33 16.63 -15.06 -5.05
C ALA A 33 16.59 -13.53 -5.16
N ASP A 34 15.85 -12.98 -6.13
CA ASP A 34 15.62 -11.53 -6.22
C ASP A 34 14.60 -11.09 -5.17
N HIS A 35 15.07 -10.33 -4.19
CA HIS A 35 14.27 -9.87 -3.06
C HIS A 35 14.04 -8.35 -3.05
N TYR A 36 14.66 -7.61 -3.98
CA TYR A 36 14.74 -6.14 -3.88
C TYR A 36 14.22 -5.43 -5.12
N SER A 37 14.33 -6.02 -6.32
CA SER A 37 14.00 -5.31 -7.56
C SER A 37 12.54 -4.86 -7.62
N GLN A 38 11.61 -5.71 -7.18
CA GLN A 38 10.19 -5.36 -7.15
C GLN A 38 9.88 -4.30 -6.08
N ALA A 39 10.55 -4.33 -4.93
CA ALA A 39 10.39 -3.30 -3.91
C ALA A 39 10.92 -1.94 -4.39
N ARG A 40 12.06 -1.93 -5.10
CA ARG A 40 12.60 -0.74 -5.78
C ARG A 40 11.61 -0.22 -6.82
N GLN A 41 11.10 -1.08 -7.71
CA GLN A 41 10.11 -0.69 -8.71
C GLN A 41 8.85 -0.10 -8.05
N PHE A 42 8.35 -0.73 -6.99
CA PHE A 42 7.21 -0.23 -6.24
C PHE A 42 7.47 1.17 -5.68
N PHE A 43 8.59 1.38 -4.97
CA PHE A 43 8.94 2.67 -4.39
C PHE A 43 9.12 3.76 -5.45
N ASN A 44 9.79 3.44 -6.56
CA ASN A 44 10.02 4.35 -7.69
C ASN A 44 8.72 4.71 -8.43
N SER A 45 7.69 3.87 -8.33
CA SER A 45 6.39 4.10 -8.94
C SER A 45 5.50 5.07 -8.16
N GLN A 46 5.85 5.34 -6.89
CA GLN A 46 5.08 6.18 -5.99
C GLN A 46 5.27 7.67 -6.29
N THR A 47 4.24 8.46 -6.02
CA THR A 47 4.35 9.93 -6.02
C THR A 47 5.11 10.43 -4.79
N ALA A 48 5.61 11.67 -4.82
CA ALA A 48 6.36 12.23 -3.68
C ALA A 48 5.59 12.22 -2.34
N PRO A 49 4.26 12.45 -2.26
CA PRO A 49 3.50 12.21 -1.03
C PRO A 49 3.50 10.75 -0.57
N GLU A 50 3.32 9.80 -1.48
CA GLU A 50 3.31 8.36 -1.17
C GLU A 50 4.69 7.89 -0.67
N GLN A 51 5.78 8.30 -1.33
CA GLN A 51 7.15 8.00 -0.86
C GLN A 51 7.40 8.55 0.54
N ARG A 52 6.96 9.78 0.83
CA ARG A 52 7.04 10.36 2.17
C ARG A 52 6.23 9.57 3.19
N HIS A 53 5.03 9.11 2.84
CA HIS A 53 4.21 8.27 3.72
C HIS A 53 4.90 6.93 4.03
N ILE A 54 5.53 6.30 3.03
CA ILE A 54 6.31 5.06 3.21
C ILE A 54 7.48 5.30 4.18
N ALA A 55 8.27 6.35 3.95
CA ALA A 55 9.39 6.69 4.83
C ALA A 55 8.93 6.99 6.27
N MET A 56 7.83 7.73 6.44
CA MET A 56 7.25 8.01 7.76
C MET A 56 6.75 6.74 8.45
N ALA A 57 6.08 5.84 7.73
CA ALA A 57 5.59 4.58 8.28
C ALA A 57 6.76 3.69 8.75
N LEU A 58 7.78 3.51 7.90
CA LEU A 58 8.99 2.77 8.26
C LEU A 58 9.67 3.36 9.50
N SER A 59 9.81 4.70 9.54
CA SER A 59 10.40 5.39 10.69
C SER A 59 9.56 5.20 11.96
N PHE A 60 8.23 5.32 11.86
CA PHE A 60 7.32 5.14 12.99
C PHE A 60 7.38 3.72 13.55
N GLU A 61 7.30 2.69 12.70
CA GLU A 61 7.36 1.29 13.13
C GLU A 61 8.73 0.96 13.73
N LEU A 62 9.83 1.36 13.07
CA LEU A 62 11.17 1.12 13.58
C LEU A 62 11.48 1.91 14.86
N SER A 63 10.85 3.07 15.09
CA SER A 63 11.02 3.81 16.34
C SER A 63 10.54 3.04 17.57
N LYS A 64 9.64 2.07 17.38
CA LYS A 64 9.10 1.20 18.44
C LYS A 64 9.95 -0.05 18.68
N VAL A 65 10.97 -0.29 17.85
CA VAL A 65 11.87 -1.43 18.01
C VAL A 65 12.98 -1.07 19.00
N GLU A 66 12.94 -1.68 20.18
CA GLU A 66 13.91 -1.42 21.25
C GLU A 66 15.33 -1.90 20.90
N THR A 67 15.44 -3.01 20.18
CA THR A 67 16.74 -3.59 19.83
C THR A 67 17.38 -2.84 18.65
N THR A 68 18.40 -2.03 18.93
CA THR A 68 19.08 -1.18 17.93
C THR A 68 19.58 -1.91 16.69
N VAL A 69 20.20 -3.09 16.86
CA VAL A 69 20.74 -3.85 15.71
C VAL A 69 19.65 -4.28 14.71
N ILE A 70 18.39 -4.40 15.15
CA ILE A 70 17.27 -4.71 14.24
C ILE A 70 16.98 -3.49 13.37
N ARG A 71 16.96 -2.29 13.95
CA ARG A 71 16.75 -1.03 13.19
C ARG A 71 17.85 -0.84 12.15
N GLU A 72 19.10 -1.05 12.54
CA GLU A 72 20.26 -0.98 11.63
C GLU A 72 20.14 -1.99 10.49
N ARG A 73 19.78 -3.25 10.77
CA ARG A 73 19.57 -4.26 9.72
C ARG A 73 18.44 -3.90 8.77
N MET A 74 17.35 -3.33 9.28
CA MET A 74 16.25 -2.89 8.42
C MET A 74 16.69 -1.76 7.48
N VAL A 75 17.41 -0.76 7.98
CA VAL A 75 18.00 0.30 7.15
C VAL A 75 18.99 -0.26 6.14
N ALA A 76 19.79 -1.27 6.51
CA ALA A 76 20.70 -1.96 5.59
C ALA A 76 19.97 -2.61 4.41
N HIS A 77 18.77 -3.16 4.61
CA HIS A 77 17.94 -3.68 3.53
C HIS A 77 17.33 -2.56 2.67
N LEU A 78 16.96 -1.42 3.27
CA LEU A 78 16.46 -0.27 2.51
C LEU A 78 17.49 0.26 1.51
N LEU A 79 18.78 0.19 1.83
CA LEU A 79 19.86 0.58 0.90
C LEU A 79 19.87 -0.24 -0.41
N ASN A 80 19.39 -1.49 -0.39
CA ASN A 80 19.25 -2.28 -1.62
C ASN A 80 18.04 -1.84 -2.46
N ILE A 81 17.07 -1.19 -1.83
CA ILE A 81 15.82 -0.72 -2.45
C ILE A 81 16.00 0.70 -3.00
N ASP A 82 16.40 1.65 -2.15
CA ASP A 82 16.63 3.04 -2.50
C ASP A 82 17.46 3.75 -1.41
N GLU A 83 18.50 4.47 -1.83
CA GLU A 83 19.43 5.15 -0.91
C GLU A 83 18.75 6.33 -0.21
N GLY A 84 17.97 7.15 -0.92
CA GLY A 84 17.28 8.29 -0.35
C GLY A 84 16.22 7.89 0.69
N LEU A 85 15.52 6.77 0.46
CA LEU A 85 14.62 6.17 1.44
C LEU A 85 15.38 5.74 2.71
N ALA A 86 16.50 5.03 2.54
CA ALA A 86 17.31 4.56 3.66
C ALA A 86 17.88 5.72 4.49
N GLU A 87 18.42 6.75 3.83
CA GLU A 87 18.89 8.00 4.44
C GLU A 87 17.79 8.68 5.25
N THR A 88 16.61 8.85 4.65
CA THR A 88 15.48 9.49 5.30
C THR A 88 15.06 8.73 6.56
N VAL A 89 14.96 7.40 6.48
CA VAL A 89 14.58 6.57 7.64
C VAL A 89 15.67 6.57 8.71
N ALA A 90 16.95 6.50 8.32
CA ALA A 90 18.07 6.53 9.24
C ALA A 90 18.14 7.86 10.02
N ASP A 91 17.98 8.99 9.33
CA ASP A 91 17.92 10.33 9.94
C ASP A 91 16.80 10.42 10.98
N LYS A 92 15.58 9.96 10.62
CA LYS A 92 14.43 9.97 11.53
C LYS A 92 14.60 9.07 12.75
N LEU A 93 15.42 8.02 12.65
CA LEU A 93 15.78 7.14 13.76
C LEU A 93 16.99 7.66 14.56
N GLY A 94 17.57 8.79 14.18
CA GLY A 94 18.73 9.39 14.85
C GLY A 94 20.03 8.59 14.64
N MET A 95 20.13 7.83 13.55
CA MET A 95 21.35 7.08 13.22
C MET A 95 22.42 8.04 12.68
N LYS A 96 23.60 8.06 13.32
CA LYS A 96 24.70 8.95 12.91
C LYS A 96 25.46 8.47 11.67
N GLN A 97 25.38 7.17 11.38
CA GLN A 97 26.06 6.52 10.27
C GLN A 97 25.09 5.52 9.66
N LEU A 98 25.10 5.45 8.33
CA LEU A 98 24.38 4.40 7.63
C LEU A 98 25.11 3.07 7.82
N PRO A 99 24.37 1.97 8.02
CA PRO A 99 24.94 0.64 7.96
C PRO A 99 25.43 0.35 6.53
N LYS A 100 26.21 -0.73 6.37
CA LYS A 100 26.47 -1.26 5.02
C LYS A 100 25.17 -1.84 4.44
N PRO A 101 24.97 -1.79 3.10
CA PRO A 101 23.88 -2.51 2.47
C PRO A 101 23.88 -3.98 2.87
N ALA A 102 22.69 -4.55 3.10
CA ALA A 102 22.57 -5.95 3.44
C ALA A 102 23.00 -6.84 2.25
N ASP A 103 23.54 -8.02 2.53
CA ASP A 103 23.94 -8.95 1.48
C ASP A 103 22.72 -9.35 0.62
N ALA A 104 22.79 -9.07 -0.67
CA ALA A 104 21.79 -9.47 -1.64
C ALA A 104 22.22 -10.76 -2.33
N ALA A 105 21.32 -11.75 -2.41
CA ALA A 105 21.61 -13.04 -3.04
C ALA A 105 21.88 -12.89 -4.55
N VAL A 106 21.22 -11.92 -5.18
CA VAL A 106 21.49 -11.44 -6.53
C VAL A 106 21.50 -9.91 -6.52
N ALA A 107 22.23 -9.30 -7.45
CA ALA A 107 22.22 -7.85 -7.59
C ALA A 107 20.80 -7.36 -7.90
N PRO A 108 20.26 -6.38 -7.15
CA PRO A 108 18.98 -5.77 -7.46
C PRO A 108 19.00 -5.17 -8.86
N ARG A 109 17.93 -5.38 -9.61
CA ARG A 109 17.75 -4.82 -10.94
C ARG A 109 17.43 -3.33 -10.85
N ASP A 110 18.05 -2.56 -11.74
CA ASP A 110 17.82 -1.13 -11.95
C ASP A 110 17.14 -0.82 -13.30
N ASP A 111 16.87 -1.85 -14.11
CA ASP A 111 16.23 -1.77 -15.44
C ASP A 111 14.70 -1.86 -15.40
N LEU A 112 14.11 -1.97 -14.21
CA LEU A 112 12.66 -2.01 -14.03
C LEU A 112 12.07 -0.60 -14.04
N GLU A 113 11.43 -0.24 -15.14
CA GLU A 113 10.72 1.03 -15.27
C GLU A 113 9.63 1.20 -14.20
N PRO A 114 9.46 2.40 -13.63
CA PRO A 114 8.33 2.70 -12.76
C PRO A 114 6.99 2.41 -13.45
N SER A 115 6.08 1.74 -12.73
CA SER A 115 4.75 1.41 -13.22
C SER A 115 3.70 2.32 -12.59
N PRO A 116 3.07 3.23 -13.35
CA PRO A 116 2.03 4.11 -12.83
C PRO A 116 0.89 3.37 -12.12
N ALA A 117 0.60 2.12 -12.52
CA ALA A 117 -0.41 1.27 -11.91
C ALA A 117 -0.17 0.93 -10.43
N LEU A 118 1.07 1.09 -9.93
CA LEU A 118 1.45 0.79 -8.55
C LEU A 118 1.25 1.96 -7.57
N SER A 119 0.86 3.14 -8.06
CA SER A 119 0.55 4.31 -7.21
C SER A 119 -0.96 4.40 -6.96
N ILE A 120 -1.35 4.61 -5.71
CA ILE A 120 -2.76 4.81 -5.35
C ILE A 120 -3.23 6.18 -5.83
N ILE A 121 -2.41 7.22 -5.65
CA ILE A 121 -2.76 8.59 -6.03
C ILE A 121 -2.93 8.71 -7.54
N ARG A 122 -2.08 8.05 -8.34
CA ARG A 122 -2.19 8.08 -9.81
C ARG A 122 -3.39 7.30 -10.34
N ASN A 123 -3.91 6.33 -9.57
CA ASN A 123 -5.06 5.50 -9.95
C ASN A 123 -6.25 5.73 -9.02
N GLY A 124 -6.39 6.95 -8.49
CA GLY A 124 -7.54 7.33 -7.68
C GLY A 124 -8.83 7.34 -8.49
N PRO A 125 -10.00 7.24 -7.83
CA PRO A 125 -11.28 7.36 -8.52
C PRO A 125 -11.46 8.77 -9.09
N ASP A 126 -12.02 8.86 -10.30
CA ASP A 126 -12.32 10.13 -10.99
C ASP A 126 -13.62 10.81 -10.50
N SER A 127 -14.15 10.38 -9.35
CA SER A 127 -15.43 10.84 -8.83
C SER A 127 -15.45 10.93 -7.31
N PHE A 128 -16.25 11.88 -6.81
CA PHE A 128 -16.58 12.02 -5.39
C PHE A 128 -17.72 11.11 -4.93
N ALA A 129 -18.31 10.31 -5.83
CA ALA A 129 -19.42 9.43 -5.49
C ALA A 129 -19.09 8.49 -4.31
N GLY A 130 -20.03 8.40 -3.36
CA GLY A 130 -19.88 7.60 -2.13
C GLY A 130 -19.01 8.23 -1.04
N ARG A 131 -18.38 9.40 -1.27
CA ARG A 131 -17.68 10.15 -0.22
C ARG A 131 -18.66 10.92 0.67
N LYS A 132 -18.21 11.25 1.88
CA LYS A 132 -18.97 12.06 2.85
C LYS A 132 -18.24 13.38 3.10
N VAL A 133 -18.98 14.49 3.06
CA VAL A 133 -18.50 15.85 3.30
C VAL A 133 -19.07 16.35 4.62
N GLY A 134 -18.22 16.55 5.63
CA GLY A 134 -18.60 17.17 6.89
C GLY A 134 -18.73 18.69 6.74
N VAL A 135 -19.91 19.23 7.04
CA VAL A 135 -20.21 20.66 6.96
C VAL A 135 -20.45 21.19 8.36
N LEU A 136 -19.54 22.05 8.82
CA LEU A 136 -19.62 22.70 10.13
C LEU A 136 -20.61 23.87 10.05
N VAL A 137 -21.63 23.89 10.90
CA VAL A 137 -22.67 24.92 10.92
C VAL A 137 -22.83 25.51 12.33
N SER A 138 -22.92 26.84 12.42
CA SER A 138 -23.14 27.60 13.66
C SER A 138 -24.44 28.42 13.60
N PRO A 139 -24.97 28.91 14.74
CA PRO A 139 -26.14 29.79 14.74
C PRO A 139 -25.96 31.01 13.83
N GLY A 140 -27.00 31.37 13.08
CA GLY A 140 -26.96 32.44 12.08
C GLY A 140 -26.31 32.06 10.76
N ALA A 141 -26.09 30.77 10.49
CA ALA A 141 -25.60 30.31 9.19
C ALA A 141 -26.64 30.56 8.08
N ASP A 142 -26.16 30.92 6.89
CA ASP A 142 -27.02 31.16 5.74
C ASP A 142 -27.66 29.84 5.24
N ALA A 143 -28.96 29.70 5.46
CA ALA A 143 -29.73 28.53 5.05
C ALA A 143 -29.77 28.36 3.51
N ALA A 144 -29.75 29.44 2.74
CA ALA A 144 -29.72 29.37 1.29
C ALA A 144 -28.37 28.84 0.80
N LEU A 145 -27.27 29.29 1.42
CA LEU A 145 -25.94 28.77 1.14
C LEU A 145 -25.84 27.27 1.46
N LEU A 146 -26.32 26.85 2.63
CA LEU A 146 -26.28 25.44 3.05
C LEU A 146 -27.08 24.54 2.08
N LYS A 147 -28.27 24.97 1.66
CA LYS A 147 -29.10 24.24 0.70
C LYS A 147 -28.44 24.13 -0.67
N ASN A 148 -27.81 25.20 -1.14
CA ASN A 148 -27.08 25.19 -2.40
C ASN A 148 -25.87 24.24 -2.34
N LEU A 149 -25.15 24.24 -1.21
CA LEU A 149 -24.03 23.32 -0.98
C LEU A 149 -24.49 21.87 -0.95
N GLN A 150 -25.59 21.56 -0.26
CA GLN A 150 -26.17 20.23 -0.23
C GLN A 150 -26.47 19.71 -1.64
N ALA A 151 -27.16 20.53 -2.45
CA ALA A 151 -27.52 20.16 -3.82
C ALA A 151 -26.27 19.94 -4.71
N ALA A 152 -25.22 20.73 -4.52
CA ALA A 152 -23.95 20.54 -5.23
C ALA A 152 -23.26 19.22 -4.83
N ILE A 153 -23.24 18.89 -3.54
CA ILE A 153 -22.64 17.64 -3.02
C ILE A 153 -23.40 16.41 -3.53
N GLU A 154 -24.74 16.44 -3.46
CA GLU A 154 -25.60 15.35 -3.93
C GLU A 154 -25.46 15.13 -5.44
N LYS A 155 -25.30 16.21 -6.22
CA LYS A 155 -25.07 16.14 -7.66
C LYS A 155 -23.77 15.39 -8.03
N GLU A 156 -22.74 15.49 -7.18
CA GLU A 156 -21.48 14.75 -7.33
C GLU A 156 -21.57 13.31 -6.78
N GLY A 157 -22.76 12.87 -6.31
CA GLY A 157 -22.98 11.54 -5.72
C GLY A 157 -22.38 11.37 -4.32
N ALA A 158 -22.00 12.47 -3.67
CA ALA A 158 -21.48 12.49 -2.30
C ALA A 158 -22.59 12.77 -1.28
N VAL A 159 -22.29 12.55 0.00
CA VAL A 159 -23.24 12.72 1.11
C VAL A 159 -22.79 13.89 1.98
N MET A 160 -23.69 14.85 2.24
CA MET A 160 -23.45 15.92 3.20
C MET A 160 -23.75 15.45 4.63
N GLU A 161 -22.85 15.72 5.57
CA GLU A 161 -23.03 15.47 7.00
C GLU A 161 -22.96 16.79 7.76
N VAL A 162 -24.06 17.21 8.38
CA VAL A 162 -24.11 18.46 9.14
C VAL A 162 -23.56 18.24 10.53
N ILE A 163 -22.60 19.08 10.91
CA ILE A 163 -21.93 19.04 12.21
C ILE A 163 -22.18 20.39 12.89
N ALA A 164 -22.88 20.36 14.02
CA ALA A 164 -23.24 21.56 14.76
C ALA A 164 -22.82 21.46 16.24
N PRO A 165 -22.74 22.57 16.99
CA PRO A 165 -22.36 22.56 18.41
C PRO A 165 -23.28 21.70 19.30
N LYS A 166 -24.53 21.49 18.88
CA LYS A 166 -25.54 20.69 19.59
C LYS A 166 -26.28 19.79 18.58
N VAL A 167 -26.71 18.61 19.02
CA VAL A 167 -27.42 17.62 18.18
C VAL A 167 -28.75 18.11 17.60
N GLY A 168 -29.36 19.13 18.23
CA GLY A 168 -30.59 19.76 17.74
C GLY A 168 -30.38 20.67 16.52
N GLY A 169 -29.14 20.83 16.06
CA GLY A 169 -28.81 21.74 14.96
C GLY A 169 -28.59 23.17 15.43
N VAL A 170 -28.76 24.10 14.50
CA VAL A 170 -28.62 25.55 14.69
C VAL A 170 -29.77 26.26 14.00
N GLU A 171 -30.12 27.44 14.52
CA GLU A 171 -31.10 28.36 13.94
C GLU A 171 -30.43 29.35 12.97
#